data_AF-K1QJT2-F1
#
_entry.id   AF-K1QJT2-F1
#
_cell.length_a   1.000
_cell.length_b   1.000
_cell.length_c   1.000
_cell.angle_alpha   90.00
_cell.angle_beta   90.00
_cell.angle_gamma   90.00
#
_symmetry.space_group_name_H-M   'P 1'
#
loop_
_entity.id
_entity.type
_entity.pdbx_description
1 polymer ?
#
loop_
_entity_poly.entity_id
_entity_poly.type
_entity_poly.pdbx_seq_one_letter_code
_entity_poly.pdbx_strand_id
1 'polypeptide(L)'
;MDCRKVFWFLFTLALELIDLVLDWEFYYEISKTNEVNYEVQTSILAFAVVGSVLFILIVVNKINLFCCNEYGNDEEENAFSVGLSILSTVIEDLPQIVLAIIVAWTTKELVSPVQIAKAVYAIVEPFIQIVMNAVEIRNMKKKYKQNNGRKICKVIEIIISIILMLCSITLLINLVKPLEHYINM
;
A
#
# COMPACT_ATOMS: atom_id res chain seq x y z
N MET A 1 20.07 3.11 -21.36
CA MET A 1 19.09 2.94 -20.28
C MET A 1 17.79 2.48 -20.89
N ASP A 2 17.24 1.35 -20.45
CA ASP A 2 16.04 0.74 -21.06
C ASP A 2 14.80 1.53 -20.64
N CYS A 3 14.05 2.11 -21.59
CA CYS A 3 12.87 2.96 -21.31
C CYS A 3 11.86 2.27 -20.39
N ARG A 4 11.77 0.94 -20.49
CA ARG A 4 10.92 0.14 -19.61
C ARG A 4 11.35 0.22 -18.15
N LYS A 5 12.65 0.15 -17.86
CA LYS A 5 13.18 0.23 -16.48
C LYS A 5 12.92 1.60 -15.87
N VAL A 6 13.10 2.67 -16.65
CA VAL A 6 12.83 4.05 -16.22
C VAL A 6 11.35 4.24 -15.92
N PHE A 7 10.48 3.75 -16.79
CA PHE A 7 9.03 3.81 -16.58
C PHE A 7 8.61 3.12 -15.29
N TRP A 8 9.07 1.89 -15.04
CA TRP A 8 8.73 1.16 -13.82
C TRP A 8 9.28 1.84 -12.56
N PHE A 9 10.49 2.39 -12.62
CA PHE A 9 11.06 3.15 -11.52
C PHE A 9 10.21 4.38 -11.17
N LEU A 10 9.88 5.21 -12.17
CA LEU A 10 9.05 6.40 -11.96
C LEU A 10 7.63 6.05 -11.53
N PHE A 11 7.06 4.99 -12.08
CA PHE A 11 5.74 4.51 -11.73
C PHE A 11 5.67 4.08 -10.27
N THR A 12 6.61 3.26 -9.79
CA THR A 12 6.66 2.88 -8.37
C THR A 12 6.87 4.09 -7.48
N LEU A 13 7.80 5.00 -7.81
CA LEU A 13 7.97 6.23 -7.03
C LEU A 13 6.70 7.08 -6.94
N ALA A 14 5.92 7.14 -8.02
CA ALA A 14 4.67 7.88 -8.03
C ALA A 14 3.61 7.23 -7.13
N LEU A 15 3.50 5.90 -7.13
CA LEU A 15 2.58 5.17 -6.26
C LEU A 15 2.90 5.43 -4.78
N GLU A 16 4.15 5.19 -4.40
CA GLU A 16 4.66 5.39 -3.04
C GLU A 16 4.47 6.84 -2.56
N LEU A 17 4.62 7.83 -3.46
CA LEU A 17 4.37 9.23 -3.14
C LEU A 17 2.88 9.53 -2.96
N ILE A 18 2.02 8.94 -3.78
CA ILE A 18 0.57 9.10 -3.65
C ILE A 18 0.10 8.55 -2.32
N ASP A 19 0.56 7.36 -1.92
CA ASP A 19 0.19 6.76 -0.64
C ASP A 19 0.61 7.64 0.54
N LEU A 20 1.87 8.09 0.53
CA LEU A 20 2.38 9.02 1.54
C LEU A 20 1.52 10.30 1.64
N VAL A 21 1.11 10.88 0.50
CA VAL A 21 0.25 12.07 0.50
C VAL A 21 -1.12 11.75 1.10
N LEU A 22 -1.73 10.62 0.73
CA LEU A 22 -3.03 10.20 1.26
C LEU A 22 -2.99 9.94 2.77
N ASP A 23 -1.89 9.42 3.29
CA ASP A 23 -1.68 9.20 4.73
C ASP A 23 -1.67 10.51 5.52
N TRP A 24 -0.90 11.48 5.04
CA TRP A 24 -0.81 12.79 5.67
C TRP A 24 -2.10 13.60 5.52
N GLU A 25 -2.77 13.51 4.37
CA GLU A 25 -4.09 14.13 4.19
C GLU A 25 -5.13 13.49 5.11
N PHE A 26 -5.09 12.17 5.29
CA PHE A 26 -5.99 11.48 6.20
C PHE A 26 -5.78 11.95 7.63
N TYR A 27 -4.53 12.00 8.10
CA TYR A 27 -4.22 12.56 9.42
C TYR A 27 -4.68 14.02 9.55
N TYR A 28 -4.41 14.85 8.54
CA TYR A 28 -4.77 16.27 8.55
C TYR A 28 -6.28 16.46 8.70
N GLU A 29 -7.08 15.68 7.99
CA GLU A 29 -8.53 15.74 8.10
C GLU A 29 -9.04 15.29 9.46
N ILE A 30 -8.49 14.18 9.99
CA ILE A 30 -8.83 13.72 11.34
C ILE A 30 -8.42 14.75 12.40
N SER A 31 -7.31 15.47 12.21
CA SER A 31 -6.83 16.47 13.16
C SER A 31 -7.71 17.72 13.27
N LYS A 32 -8.59 17.95 12.28
CA LYS A 32 -9.55 19.06 12.29
C LYS A 32 -10.84 18.75 13.01
N THR A 33 -11.12 17.48 13.28
CA THR A 33 -12.33 17.04 13.94
C THR A 33 -12.06 16.62 15.37
N ASN A 34 -12.99 16.91 16.27
CA ASN A 34 -12.96 16.44 17.66
C ASN A 34 -13.81 15.16 17.85
N GLU A 35 -14.39 14.61 16.78
CA GLU A 35 -15.24 13.42 16.84
C GLU A 35 -14.43 12.13 16.98
N VAL A 36 -13.15 12.15 16.60
CA VAL A 36 -12.27 10.98 16.64
C VAL A 36 -11.52 10.95 17.96
N ASN A 37 -11.44 9.76 18.56
CA ASN A 37 -10.70 9.55 19.81
C ASN A 37 -9.22 9.92 19.60
N TYR A 38 -8.65 10.64 20.57
CA TYR A 38 -7.23 11.01 20.62
C TYR A 38 -6.28 9.82 20.39
N GLU A 39 -6.61 8.63 20.90
CA GLU A 39 -5.81 7.41 20.68
C GLU A 39 -5.78 6.99 19.21
N VAL A 40 -6.93 7.07 18.53
CA VAL A 40 -7.06 6.73 17.10
C VAL A 40 -6.33 7.78 16.27
N GLN A 41 -6.52 9.06 16.55
CA GLN A 41 -5.81 10.15 15.87
C GLN A 41 -4.29 10.03 16.02
N THR A 42 -3.81 9.75 17.23
CA THR A 42 -2.38 9.56 17.52
C THR A 42 -1.82 8.33 16.82
N SER A 43 -2.61 7.25 16.73
CA SER A 43 -2.22 6.05 15.99
C SER A 43 -2.08 6.33 14.50
N ILE A 44 -3.02 7.09 13.90
CA ILE A 44 -2.95 7.50 12.49
C ILE A 44 -1.67 8.31 12.23
N LEU A 45 -1.34 9.26 13.11
CA LEU A 45 -0.08 10.02 13.00
C LEU A 45 1.15 9.10 13.08
N ALA A 46 1.16 8.17 14.04
CA ALA A 46 2.29 7.26 14.22
C ALA A 46 2.52 6.42 12.96
N PHE A 47 1.46 5.89 12.34
CA PHE A 47 1.57 5.13 11.11
C PHE A 47 1.97 5.99 9.90
N ALA A 48 1.47 7.22 9.77
CA ALA A 48 1.93 8.14 8.72
C ALA A 48 3.43 8.49 8.83
N VAL A 49 3.95 8.61 10.05
CA VAL A 49 5.39 8.80 10.30
C VAL A 49 6.18 7.54 9.95
N VAL A 50 5.70 6.36 10.34
CA VAL A 50 6.34 5.08 9.97
C VAL A 50 6.35 4.90 8.46
N GLY A 51 5.25 5.23 7.79
CA GLY A 51 5.14 5.22 6.34
C GLY A 51 6.11 6.15 5.65
N SER A 52 6.27 7.37 6.17
CA SER A 52 7.30 8.31 5.70
C SER A 52 8.72 7.72 5.78
N VAL A 53 9.04 6.94 6.82
CA VAL A 53 10.34 6.27 6.95
C VAL A 53 10.47 5.14 5.94
N LEU A 54 9.43 4.33 5.75
CA LEU A 54 9.41 3.24 4.78
C LEU A 54 9.52 3.76 3.34
N PHE A 55 8.81 4.83 3.01
CA PHE A 55 8.93 5.55 1.75
C PHE A 55 10.39 5.92 1.45
N ILE A 56 11.10 6.54 2.40
CA ILE A 56 12.52 6.91 2.23
C ILE A 56 13.37 5.66 2.00
N LEU A 57 13.15 4.58 2.75
CA LEU A 57 13.87 3.32 2.58
C LEU A 57 13.64 2.72 1.19
N ILE A 58 12.39 2.74 0.71
CA ILE A 58 12.02 2.25 -0.62
C ILE A 58 12.68 3.11 -1.70
N VAL A 59 12.60 4.44 -1.58
CA VAL A 59 13.23 5.38 -2.53
C VAL A 59 14.74 5.16 -2.60
N VAL A 60 15.43 5.09 -1.46
CA VAL A 60 16.88 4.85 -1.40
C VAL A 60 17.24 3.51 -2.02
N ASN A 61 16.48 2.45 -1.69
CA ASN A 61 16.69 1.14 -2.28
C ASN A 61 16.49 1.17 -3.81
N LYS A 62 15.42 1.81 -4.30
CA LYS A 62 15.14 1.92 -5.74
C LYS A 62 16.19 2.76 -6.48
N ILE A 63 16.68 3.84 -5.88
CA ILE A 63 17.77 4.66 -6.46
C ILE A 63 19.06 3.84 -6.53
N ASN A 64 19.42 3.10 -5.47
CA ASN A 64 20.58 2.21 -5.49
C ASN A 64 20.45 1.16 -6.60
N LEU A 65 19.28 0.53 -6.73
CA LEU A 65 18.99 -0.43 -7.79
C LEU A 65 19.03 0.20 -9.19
N PHE A 66 18.66 1.47 -9.32
CA PHE A 66 18.63 2.16 -10.61
C PHE A 66 20.03 2.63 -11.04
N CYS A 67 20.84 3.13 -10.10
CA CYS A 67 22.15 3.71 -10.37
C CYS A 67 23.30 2.69 -10.35
N CYS A 68 23.24 1.66 -9.50
CA CYS A 68 24.39 0.79 -9.21
C CYS A 68 24.34 -0.57 -9.92
N ASN A 69 23.21 -0.99 -10.49
CA ASN A 69 23.08 -2.29 -11.16
C ASN A 69 23.52 -2.28 -12.63
N GLU A 70 24.84 -2.23 -12.83
CA GLU A 70 25.49 -2.80 -14.01
C GLU A 70 26.13 -4.19 -13.73
N TYR A 71 26.25 -4.62 -12.47
CA TYR A 71 26.98 -5.84 -12.11
C TYR A 71 26.23 -6.75 -11.09
N GLY A 72 25.43 -7.68 -11.62
CA GLY A 72 25.64 -9.10 -11.30
C GLY A 72 25.05 -9.72 -10.03
N ASN A 73 24.03 -9.16 -9.36
CA ASN A 73 23.35 -9.91 -8.28
C ASN A 73 21.83 -9.70 -8.19
N ASP A 74 21.14 -9.88 -9.32
CA ASP A 74 19.68 -9.68 -9.50
C ASP A 74 18.76 -10.51 -8.56
N GLU A 75 19.27 -11.53 -7.87
CA GLU A 75 18.46 -12.45 -7.06
C GLU A 75 18.31 -12.03 -5.59
N GLU A 76 19.39 -11.56 -4.96
CA GLU A 76 19.43 -11.21 -3.53
C GLU A 76 18.79 -9.83 -3.27
N GLU A 77 19.06 -8.88 -4.15
CA GLU A 77 18.46 -7.54 -4.13
C GLU A 77 16.94 -7.55 -4.40
N ASN A 78 16.48 -8.53 -5.19
CA ASN A 78 15.06 -8.78 -5.39
C ASN A 78 14.37 -9.26 -4.11
N ALA A 79 15.05 -10.05 -3.28
CA ALA A 79 14.47 -10.55 -2.03
C ALA A 79 14.30 -9.41 -1.01
N PHE A 80 15.25 -8.48 -0.95
CA PHE A 80 15.14 -7.28 -0.12
C PHE A 80 14.00 -6.37 -0.57
N SER A 81 13.85 -6.13 -1.88
CA SER A 81 12.72 -5.34 -2.40
C SER A 81 11.36 -5.99 -2.12
N VAL A 82 11.24 -7.32 -2.20
CA VAL A 82 10.01 -8.05 -1.86
C VAL A 82 9.75 -7.99 -0.35
N GLY A 83 10.81 -8.10 0.47
CA GLY A 83 10.70 -7.96 1.92
C GLY A 83 10.23 -6.57 2.36
N LEU A 84 10.77 -5.52 1.75
CA LEU A 84 10.34 -4.14 2.00
C LEU A 84 8.89 -3.90 1.59
N SER A 85 8.46 -4.42 0.44
CA SER A 85 7.06 -4.35 -0.03
C SER A 85 6.10 -4.98 1.00
N ILE A 86 6.39 -6.21 1.44
CA ILE A 86 5.60 -6.89 2.48
C ILE A 86 5.61 -6.08 3.78
N LEU A 87 6.76 -5.51 4.15
CA LEU A 87 6.90 -4.73 5.38
C LEU A 87 6.03 -3.47 5.34
N SER A 88 6.04 -2.71 4.23
CA SER A 88 5.12 -1.57 4.06
C SER A 88 3.68 -2.03 4.21
N THR A 89 3.25 -3.00 3.41
CA THR A 89 1.83 -3.39 3.43
C THR A 89 1.35 -3.87 4.81
N VAL A 90 2.18 -4.57 5.58
CA VAL A 90 1.79 -5.09 6.90
C VAL A 90 1.90 -4.04 8.01
N ILE A 91 2.92 -3.18 7.98
CA ILE A 91 3.19 -2.24 9.07
C ILE A 91 2.50 -0.88 8.85
N GLU A 92 2.28 -0.50 7.61
CA GLU A 92 1.76 0.80 7.21
C GLU A 92 0.33 0.67 6.68
N ASP A 93 0.14 0.11 5.48
CA ASP A 93 -1.13 0.15 4.75
C ASP A 93 -2.25 -0.54 5.55
N LEU A 94 -1.99 -1.74 6.07
CA LEU A 94 -2.99 -2.54 6.75
C LEU A 94 -3.48 -1.85 8.05
N PRO A 95 -2.60 -1.42 8.99
CA PRO A 95 -3.04 -0.64 10.14
C PRO A 95 -3.76 0.65 9.76
N GLN A 96 -3.30 1.38 8.74
CA GLN A 96 -3.93 2.62 8.32
C GLN A 96 -5.33 2.42 7.72
N ILE A 97 -5.55 1.37 6.92
CA ILE A 97 -6.89 1.00 6.43
C ILE A 97 -7.79 0.54 7.58
N VAL A 98 -7.27 -0.24 8.54
CA VAL A 98 -8.04 -0.64 9.73
C VAL A 98 -8.46 0.58 10.56
N LEU A 99 -7.56 1.54 10.77
CA LEU A 99 -7.88 2.80 11.45
C LEU A 99 -8.90 3.62 10.66
N ALA A 100 -8.82 3.66 9.33
CA ALA A 100 -9.81 4.32 8.49
C ALA A 100 -11.20 3.68 8.62
N ILE A 101 -11.30 2.35 8.73
CA ILE A 101 -12.55 1.64 9.01
C ILE A 101 -13.10 2.02 10.39
N ILE A 102 -12.24 2.04 11.41
CA ILE A 102 -12.64 2.43 12.77
C ILE A 102 -13.19 3.85 12.77
N VAL A 103 -12.49 4.81 12.13
CA VAL A 103 -12.98 6.18 11.99
C VAL A 103 -14.34 6.19 11.31
N ALA A 104 -14.48 5.56 10.14
CA ALA A 104 -15.72 5.52 9.37
C ALA A 104 -16.91 4.92 10.14
N TRP A 105 -16.67 4.02 11.09
CA TRP A 105 -17.73 3.50 11.98
C TRP A 105 -18.08 4.41 13.15
N THR A 106 -17.14 5.22 13.60
CA THR A 106 -17.32 6.09 14.78
C THR A 106 -17.85 7.48 14.42
N THR A 107 -17.54 7.98 13.23
CA THR A 107 -17.94 9.33 12.78
C THR A 107 -19.19 9.26 11.93
N LYS A 108 -20.18 10.11 12.20
CA LYS A 108 -21.43 10.17 11.42
C LYS A 108 -21.35 11.08 10.19
N GLU A 109 -20.44 12.05 10.20
CA GLU A 109 -20.36 13.08 9.14
C GLU A 109 -19.04 13.09 8.37
N LEU A 110 -17.97 12.43 8.86
CA LEU A 110 -16.74 12.27 8.08
C LEU A 110 -16.90 11.18 7.02
N VAL A 111 -17.56 11.53 5.90
CA VAL A 111 -17.26 10.90 4.62
C VAL A 111 -16.21 11.76 3.94
N SER A 112 -14.97 11.44 4.22
CA SER A 112 -13.82 12.13 3.67
C SER A 112 -13.57 11.68 2.22
N PRO A 113 -13.41 12.60 1.25
CA PRO A 113 -12.85 12.29 -0.06
C PRO A 113 -11.49 11.57 0.02
N VAL A 114 -10.71 11.85 1.06
CA VAL A 114 -9.40 11.22 1.31
C VAL A 114 -9.58 9.74 1.71
N GLN A 115 -10.57 9.40 2.55
CA GLN A 115 -10.85 8.00 2.87
C GLN A 115 -11.30 7.20 1.64
N ILE A 116 -12.08 7.81 0.74
CA ILE A 116 -12.46 7.18 -0.53
C ILE A 116 -11.23 7.00 -1.41
N ALA A 117 -10.40 8.03 -1.58
CA ALA A 117 -9.18 7.96 -2.38
C ALA A 117 -8.23 6.87 -1.85
N LYS A 118 -8.06 6.79 -0.53
CA LYS A 118 -7.26 5.77 0.15
C LYS A 118 -7.83 4.36 -0.03
N ALA A 119 -9.15 4.18 0.10
CA ALA A 119 -9.79 2.90 -0.14
C ALA A 119 -9.61 2.44 -1.60
N VAL A 120 -9.73 3.35 -2.57
CA VAL A 120 -9.51 3.05 -3.99
C VAL A 120 -8.04 2.70 -4.24
N TYR A 121 -7.12 3.48 -3.68
CA TYR A 121 -5.69 3.24 -3.79
C TYR A 121 -5.30 1.86 -3.23
N ALA A 122 -5.75 1.54 -2.02
CA ALA A 122 -5.56 0.25 -1.35
C ALA A 122 -6.35 -0.92 -1.98
N ILE A 123 -7.06 -0.69 -3.09
CA ILE A 123 -7.56 -1.74 -3.99
C ILE A 123 -6.67 -1.84 -5.23
N VAL A 124 -6.36 -0.71 -5.85
CA VAL A 124 -5.62 -0.64 -7.12
C VAL A 124 -4.20 -1.14 -6.97
N GLU A 125 -3.47 -0.70 -5.94
CA GLU A 125 -2.08 -1.13 -5.73
C GLU A 125 -1.97 -2.64 -5.47
N PRO A 126 -2.71 -3.22 -4.49
CA PRO A 126 -2.68 -4.66 -4.26
C PRO A 126 -3.08 -5.47 -5.49
N PHE A 127 -4.00 -4.97 -6.32
CA PHE A 127 -4.35 -5.62 -7.58
C PHE A 127 -3.17 -5.68 -8.55
N ILE A 128 -2.44 -4.57 -8.71
CA ILE A 128 -1.23 -4.52 -9.55
C ILE A 128 -0.16 -5.49 -9.00
N GLN A 129 0.08 -5.50 -7.70
CA GLN A 129 1.03 -6.40 -7.04
C GLN A 129 0.67 -7.87 -7.28
N ILE A 130 -0.61 -8.25 -7.15
CA ILE A 130 -1.08 -9.61 -7.42
C ILE A 130 -0.80 -10.01 -8.87
N VAL A 131 -1.10 -9.14 -9.84
CA VAL A 131 -0.85 -9.42 -11.27
C VAL A 131 0.64 -9.60 -11.53
N MET A 132 1.48 -8.71 -11.02
CA MET A 132 2.95 -8.79 -11.17
C MET A 132 3.51 -10.07 -10.56
N ASN A 133 3.16 -10.36 -9.29
CA ASN A 133 3.62 -11.55 -8.59
C ASN A 133 3.13 -12.85 -9.25
N ALA A 134 1.89 -12.89 -9.76
CA ALA A 134 1.37 -14.04 -10.49
C ALA A 134 2.13 -14.30 -11.80
N VAL A 135 2.41 -13.25 -12.58
CA VAL A 135 3.22 -13.34 -13.80
C VAL A 135 4.62 -13.86 -13.49
N GLU A 136 5.25 -13.33 -12.45
CA GLU A 136 6.58 -13.75 -12.04
C GLU A 136 6.60 -15.20 -11.58
N ILE A 137 5.68 -15.62 -10.70
CA ILE A 137 5.56 -17.04 -10.26
C ILE A 137 5.39 -17.97 -11.48
N ARG A 138 4.58 -17.57 -12.48
CA ARG A 138 4.41 -18.34 -13.72
C ARG A 138 5.70 -18.44 -14.52
N ASN A 139 6.48 -17.37 -14.58
CA ASN A 139 7.78 -17.36 -15.24
C ASN A 139 8.82 -18.20 -14.48
N MET A 140 8.78 -18.22 -13.14
CA MET A 140 9.64 -19.08 -12.32
C MET A 140 9.32 -20.56 -12.53
N LYS A 141 8.06 -20.95 -12.64
CA LYS A 141 7.67 -22.35 -12.94
C LYS A 141 8.29 -22.87 -14.25
N LYS A 142 8.58 -21.99 -15.22
CA LYS A 142 9.19 -22.37 -16.50
C LYS A 142 10.72 -22.52 -16.40
N LYS A 143 11.37 -21.88 -15.44
CA LYS A 143 12.81 -22.00 -15.19
C LYS A 143 13.03 -23.02 -14.07
N TYR A 144 13.50 -24.22 -14.42
CA TYR A 144 13.60 -25.41 -13.54
C TYR A 144 14.55 -25.26 -12.33
N LYS A 145 15.03 -24.06 -12.04
CA LYS A 145 16.05 -23.78 -11.03
C LYS A 145 15.66 -22.51 -10.28
N GLN A 146 14.84 -22.63 -9.24
CA GLN A 146 14.67 -21.50 -8.32
C GLN A 146 14.27 -21.88 -6.89
N ASN A 147 14.76 -21.05 -5.97
CA ASN A 147 14.73 -21.15 -4.52
C ASN A 147 13.28 -21.14 -3.97
N ASN A 148 12.87 -22.22 -3.29
CA ASN A 148 11.51 -22.39 -2.76
C ASN A 148 11.06 -21.22 -1.86
N GLY A 149 11.99 -20.60 -1.12
CA GLY A 149 11.69 -19.47 -0.23
C GLY A 149 11.11 -18.26 -0.95
N ARG A 150 11.66 -17.89 -2.12
CA ARG A 150 11.19 -16.73 -2.90
C ARG A 150 9.75 -16.91 -3.37
N LYS A 151 9.39 -18.13 -3.77
CA LYS A 151 8.02 -18.45 -4.19
C LYS A 151 7.05 -18.35 -3.01
N ILE A 152 7.47 -18.76 -1.81
CA ILE A 152 6.68 -18.63 -0.59
C ILE A 152 6.44 -17.16 -0.25
N CYS A 153 7.48 -16.31 -0.26
CA CYS A 153 7.32 -14.87 0.01
C CYS A 153 6.30 -14.21 -0.93
N LYS A 154 6.35 -14.50 -2.23
CA LYS A 154 5.38 -13.94 -3.20
C LYS A 154 3.95 -14.44 -3.00
N VAL A 155 3.80 -15.69 -2.57
CA VAL A 155 2.48 -16.22 -2.22
C VAL A 155 1.94 -15.55 -0.97
N ILE A 156 2.79 -15.32 0.04
CA ILE A 156 2.42 -14.58 1.25
C ILE A 156 2.01 -13.14 0.89
N GLU A 157 2.78 -12.47 0.05
CA GLU A 157 2.47 -11.11 -0.43
C GLU A 157 1.09 -11.08 -1.13
N ILE A 158 0.80 -12.02 -2.04
CA ILE A 158 -0.52 -12.13 -2.67
C ILE A 158 -1.64 -12.31 -1.62
N ILE A 159 -1.43 -13.13 -0.59
CA ILE A 159 -2.44 -13.34 0.47
C ILE A 159 -2.68 -12.04 1.24
N ILE A 160 -1.62 -11.32 1.61
CA ILE A 160 -1.71 -10.03 2.31
C ILE A 160 -2.43 -9.00 1.42
N SER A 161 -2.07 -8.91 0.14
CA SER A 161 -2.74 -8.03 -0.84
C SER A 161 -4.24 -8.33 -0.93
N ILE A 162 -4.65 -9.61 -0.91
CA ILE A 162 -6.07 -9.99 -0.90
C ILE A 162 -6.77 -9.51 0.38
N ILE A 163 -6.14 -9.69 1.55
CA ILE A 163 -6.69 -9.22 2.83
C ILE A 163 -6.86 -7.70 2.80
N LEU A 164 -5.85 -6.96 2.34
CA LEU A 164 -5.90 -5.51 2.22
C LEU A 164 -7.03 -5.04 1.28
N MET A 165 -7.20 -5.69 0.12
CA MET A 165 -8.33 -5.39 -0.76
C MET A 165 -9.69 -5.63 -0.09
N LEU A 166 -9.85 -6.72 0.67
CA LEU A 166 -11.11 -7.02 1.36
C LEU A 166 -11.41 -5.97 2.45
N CYS A 167 -10.40 -5.53 3.20
CA CYS A 167 -10.52 -4.43 4.15
C CYS A 167 -10.92 -3.13 3.45
N SER A 168 -10.28 -2.80 2.33
CA SER A 168 -10.55 -1.58 1.57
C SER A 168 -11.93 -1.58 0.90
N ILE A 169 -12.40 -2.72 0.41
CA ILE A 169 -13.78 -2.90 -0.08
C ILE A 169 -14.77 -2.68 1.07
N THR A 170 -14.47 -3.20 2.26
CA THR A 170 -15.33 -3.02 3.45
C THR A 170 -15.41 -1.55 3.84
N LEU A 171 -14.26 -0.83 3.84
CA LEU A 171 -14.20 0.61 4.04
C LEU A 171 -15.08 1.34 3.02
N LEU A 172 -14.93 1.04 1.73
CA LEU A 172 -15.66 1.69 0.65
C LEU A 172 -17.18 1.46 0.74
N ILE A 173 -17.62 0.25 1.08
CA ILE A 173 -19.04 -0.06 1.33
C ILE A 173 -19.58 0.76 2.51
N ASN A 174 -18.79 0.92 3.58
CA ASN A 174 -19.20 1.71 4.75
C ASN A 174 -19.24 3.21 4.47
N LEU A 175 -18.44 3.70 3.52
CA LEU A 175 -18.46 5.11 3.10
C LEU A 175 -19.59 5.41 2.11
N VAL A 176 -19.95 4.47 1.24
CA VAL A 176 -20.97 4.68 0.20
C VAL A 176 -22.41 4.48 0.70
N LYS A 177 -22.65 3.50 1.58
CA LYS A 177 -24.01 3.22 2.11
C LYS A 177 -24.68 4.43 2.80
N PRO A 178 -23.99 5.23 3.62
CA PRO A 178 -24.57 6.43 4.22
C PRO A 178 -24.91 7.50 3.16
N LEU A 179 -24.09 7.59 2.11
CA LEU A 179 -24.24 8.56 1.02
C LEU A 179 -25.53 8.32 0.21
N GLU A 180 -25.84 7.06 -0.09
CA GLU A 180 -27.07 6.69 -0.80
C GLU A 180 -28.34 7.01 0.01
N HIS A 181 -28.28 6.96 1.34
CA HIS A 181 -29.42 7.34 2.18
C HIS A 181 -29.65 8.86 2.18
N TYR A 182 -28.60 9.67 2.04
CA TYR A 182 -28.72 11.13 1.95
C TYR A 182 -29.16 11.62 0.56
N ILE A 183 -28.80 10.90 -0.52
CA ILE A 183 -29.17 11.27 -1.90
C ILE A 183 -30.64 10.91 -2.22
N ASN A 184 -31.18 9.88 -1.55
CA ASN A 184 -32.55 9.41 -1.77
C ASN A 184 -33.60 10.05 -0.84
N MET A 185 -33.23 11.06 -0.04
CA MET A 185 -34.11 11.85 0.83
C MET A 185 -34.34 13.24 0.24
#